data_AF-A0A834WWC7-F1
#
_entry.id   AF-A0A834WWC7-F1
#
_cell.length_a   1.000
_cell.length_b   1.000
_cell.length_c   1.000
_cell.angle_alpha   90.00
_cell.angle_beta   90.00
_cell.angle_gamma   90.00
#
_symmetry.space_group_name_H-M   'P 1'
#
loop_
_entity.id
_entity.type
_entity.pdbx_description
1 polymer ?
#
loop_
_entity_poly.entity_id
_entity_poly.type
_entity_poly.pdbx_seq_one_letter_code
_entity_poly.pdbx_strand_id
1 'polypeptide(L)'
;MKFQDFEDDGGQLPEPFVPTVATTKDELVTKALSDLEASLKMPLKDIATSKANSFRLLTALNFLSRLSLDVGALTHGLRAVIDSLHQDLPNILYSFAPNLAKIDNFPKRMDEAQEKEARLKEQISMLEKDIEDCEAKLSSFEEQKKKYVAKTREFKEEFESVRKEKSEMMEDQRKAEQEIFQNDYRWSILCTQFQLNTHDRNLS
;
A
#
# COMPACT_ATOMS: atom_id res chain seq x y z
N MET A 1 -27.00 4.53 81.56
CA MET A 1 -27.12 3.67 82.76
C MET A 1 -26.24 2.46 82.49
N LYS A 2 -25.01 2.48 83.02
CA LYS A 2 -24.53 1.62 84.12
C LYS A 2 -24.21 0.19 83.66
N PHE A 3 -22.89 -0.05 83.60
CA PHE A 3 -22.10 -1.24 83.95
C PHE A 3 -22.84 -2.56 84.21
N GLN A 4 -22.31 -3.62 83.59
CA GLN A 4 -22.05 -4.83 84.36
C GLN A 4 -20.83 -5.57 83.78
N ASP A 5 -19.72 -5.46 84.51
CA ASP A 5 -18.59 -6.37 84.45
C ASP A 5 -19.00 -7.74 85.03
N PHE A 6 -18.45 -8.82 84.48
CA PHE A 6 -18.11 -10.00 85.26
C PHE A 6 -16.88 -10.69 84.65
N GLU A 7 -15.86 -10.79 85.50
CA GLU A 7 -14.58 -11.51 85.42
C GLU A 7 -14.76 -12.97 84.96
N ASP A 8 -13.94 -13.47 84.03
CA ASP A 8 -12.65 -14.17 84.25
C ASP A 8 -12.77 -15.43 85.13
N ASP A 9 -12.72 -16.61 84.50
CA ASP A 9 -11.94 -17.74 85.01
C ASP A 9 -11.63 -18.75 83.90
N GLY A 10 -10.34 -18.82 83.54
CA GLY A 10 -9.61 -20.09 83.49
C GLY A 10 -9.93 -21.11 82.39
N GLY A 11 -9.04 -21.19 81.39
CA GLY A 11 -8.60 -22.49 80.90
C GLY A 11 -8.47 -22.67 79.39
N GLN A 12 -7.21 -22.71 78.95
CA GLN A 12 -6.72 -23.42 77.77
C GLN A 12 -6.97 -22.76 76.40
N LEU A 13 -5.95 -22.03 75.92
CA LEU A 13 -5.76 -21.75 74.50
C LEU A 13 -5.66 -23.08 73.74
N PRO A 14 -6.49 -23.34 72.72
CA PRO A 14 -6.15 -24.33 71.71
C PRO A 14 -5.04 -23.71 70.83
N GLU A 15 -3.87 -24.31 70.85
CA GLU A 15 -2.82 -24.03 69.88
C GLU A 15 -3.38 -24.09 68.46
N PRO A 16 -3.04 -23.12 67.58
CA PRO A 16 -3.34 -23.27 66.18
C PRO A 16 -2.39 -24.33 65.61
N PHE A 17 -2.93 -25.51 65.32
CA PHE A 17 -2.29 -26.50 64.46
C PHE A 17 -1.95 -25.84 63.12
N VAL A 18 -0.69 -25.47 62.96
CA VAL A 18 -0.07 -25.20 61.65
C VAL A 18 0.62 -26.50 61.24
N PRO A 19 0.18 -27.20 60.18
CA PRO A 19 1.02 -28.22 59.58
C PRO A 19 2.09 -27.52 58.74
N THR A 20 3.19 -27.14 59.40
CA THR A 20 4.46 -26.87 58.71
C THR A 20 5.01 -28.22 58.28
N VAL A 21 4.74 -28.62 57.04
CA VAL A 21 5.49 -29.71 56.40
C VAL A 21 6.92 -29.20 56.23
N ALA A 22 7.79 -29.56 57.16
CA ALA A 22 9.22 -29.32 57.06
C ALA A 22 9.77 -30.20 55.92
N THR A 23 9.76 -29.67 54.69
CA THR A 23 10.36 -30.33 53.54
C THR A 23 11.85 -30.49 53.81
N THR A 24 12.33 -31.73 53.85
CA THR A 24 13.74 -31.99 54.13
C THR A 24 14.62 -31.52 52.97
N LYS A 25 15.88 -31.15 53.25
CA LYS A 25 16.83 -30.73 52.20
C LYS A 25 16.95 -31.81 51.10
N ASP A 26 16.86 -33.07 51.47
CA ASP A 26 16.94 -34.22 50.56
C ASP A 26 15.73 -34.35 49.63
N GLU A 27 14.53 -34.00 50.10
CA GLU A 27 13.33 -33.91 49.24
C GLU A 27 13.47 -32.82 48.18
N LEU A 28 14.04 -31.67 48.54
CA LEU A 28 14.29 -30.57 47.59
C LEU A 28 15.35 -30.94 46.55
N VAL A 29 16.40 -31.65 46.95
CA VAL A 29 17.43 -32.18 46.02
C VAL A 29 16.83 -33.21 45.07
N THR A 30 16.05 -34.15 45.60
CA THR A 30 15.37 -35.18 44.79
C THR A 30 14.43 -34.54 43.77
N LYS A 31 13.68 -33.52 44.19
CA LYS A 31 12.81 -32.75 43.29
C LYS A 31 13.60 -32.01 42.22
N ALA A 32 14.67 -31.30 42.58
CA ALA A 32 15.49 -30.56 41.62
C ALA A 32 16.16 -31.48 40.58
N LEU A 33 16.59 -32.68 40.99
CA LEU A 33 17.13 -33.69 40.08
C LEU A 33 16.06 -34.25 39.14
N SER A 34 14.86 -34.56 39.65
CA SER A 34 13.73 -35.01 38.85
C SER A 34 13.28 -33.94 37.84
N ASP A 35 13.19 -32.66 38.27
CA ASP A 35 12.85 -31.53 37.42
C ASP A 35 13.93 -31.27 36.34
N LEU A 36 15.21 -31.46 36.67
CA LEU A 36 16.30 -31.36 35.69
C LEU A 36 16.23 -32.50 34.68
N GLU A 37 16.08 -33.75 35.12
CA GLU A 37 15.97 -34.92 34.25
C GLU A 37 14.76 -34.82 33.32
N ALA A 38 13.59 -34.46 33.86
CA ALA A 38 12.38 -34.25 33.09
C ALA A 38 12.54 -33.12 32.07
N SER A 39 13.33 -32.09 32.40
CA SER A 39 13.61 -30.99 31.49
C SER A 39 14.58 -31.38 30.37
N LEU A 40 15.64 -32.14 30.65
CA LEU A 40 16.60 -32.60 29.65
C LEU A 40 16.01 -33.66 28.69
N LYS A 41 14.95 -34.37 29.09
CA LYS A 41 14.21 -35.28 28.21
C LYS A 41 13.31 -34.58 27.18
N MET A 42 12.99 -33.29 27.38
CA MET A 42 12.15 -32.54 26.44
C MET A 42 12.94 -31.99 25.26
N PRO A 43 12.33 -31.85 24.07
CA PRO A 43 12.93 -31.12 22.96
C PRO A 43 13.25 -29.68 23.36
N LEU A 44 14.40 -29.16 22.92
CA LEU A 44 14.82 -27.79 23.21
C LEU A 44 13.79 -26.73 22.77
N LYS A 45 13.06 -27.00 21.67
CA LYS A 45 11.93 -26.18 21.22
C LYS A 45 10.88 -26.00 22.31
N ASP A 46 10.50 -27.06 23.00
CA ASP A 46 9.41 -27.05 23.99
C ASP A 46 9.86 -26.43 25.31
N ILE A 47 11.16 -26.46 25.61
CA ILE A 47 11.76 -25.77 26.75
C ILE A 47 11.86 -24.26 26.47
N ALA A 48 12.34 -23.88 25.29
CA ALA A 48 12.56 -22.48 24.91
C ALA A 48 11.26 -21.70 24.66
N THR A 49 10.21 -22.37 24.19
CA THR A 49 8.90 -21.74 23.90
C THR A 49 7.96 -21.72 25.11
N SER A 50 8.14 -22.61 26.10
CA SER A 50 7.32 -22.65 27.31
C SER A 50 7.98 -21.91 28.47
N LYS A 51 7.32 -20.85 28.95
CA LYS A 51 7.74 -20.12 30.16
C LYS A 51 7.81 -21.04 31.40
N ALA A 52 6.92 -22.02 31.51
CA ALA A 52 6.90 -22.95 32.62
C ALA A 52 8.08 -23.93 32.57
N ASN A 53 8.41 -24.46 31.39
CA ASN A 53 9.52 -25.42 31.22
C ASN A 53 10.88 -24.75 31.41
N SER A 54 11.08 -23.57 30.81
CA SER A 54 12.29 -22.76 31.01
C SER A 54 12.46 -22.38 32.49
N PHE A 55 11.40 -21.93 33.16
CA PHE A 55 11.46 -21.60 34.58
C PHE A 55 11.78 -22.82 35.45
N ARG A 56 11.19 -23.99 35.17
CA ARG A 56 11.47 -25.24 35.90
C ARG A 56 12.94 -25.66 35.76
N LEU A 57 13.48 -25.65 34.53
CA LEU A 57 14.88 -26.00 34.26
C LEU A 57 15.85 -25.03 34.95
N LEU A 58 15.61 -23.72 34.82
CA LEU A 58 16.47 -22.70 35.43
C LEU A 58 16.43 -22.75 36.96
N THR A 59 15.26 -23.02 37.53
CA THR A 59 15.10 -23.18 38.99
C THR A 59 15.85 -24.40 39.50
N ALA A 60 15.74 -25.54 38.81
CA ALA A 60 16.47 -26.76 39.15
C ALA A 60 17.99 -26.56 39.06
N LEU A 61 18.49 -25.96 37.97
CA LEU A 61 19.92 -25.67 37.80
C LEU A 61 20.46 -24.68 38.83
N ASN A 62 19.71 -23.61 39.13
CA ASN A 62 20.11 -22.62 40.13
C ASN A 62 20.16 -23.24 41.54
N PHE A 63 19.18 -24.07 41.88
CA PHE A 63 19.20 -24.81 43.14
C PHE A 63 20.42 -25.73 43.21
N LEU A 64 20.64 -26.55 42.17
CA LEU A 64 21.74 -27.51 42.12
C LEU A 64 23.11 -26.81 42.15
N SER A 65 23.33 -25.74 41.38
CA SER A 65 24.61 -25.00 41.37
C SER A 65 24.94 -24.38 42.72
N ARG A 66 23.94 -24.10 43.58
CA ARG A 66 24.17 -23.55 44.93
C ARG A 66 24.32 -24.62 46.02
N LEU A 67 24.13 -25.90 45.71
CA LEU A 67 24.33 -26.99 46.67
C LEU A 67 25.81 -27.19 46.97
N SER A 68 26.19 -27.12 48.25
CA SER A 68 27.46 -27.67 48.71
C SER A 68 27.39 -29.20 48.76
N LEU A 69 28.00 -29.87 47.78
CA LEU A 69 28.25 -31.30 47.85
C LEU A 69 29.58 -31.53 48.57
N ASP A 70 29.51 -32.08 49.77
CA ASP A 70 30.68 -32.52 50.53
C ASP A 70 30.81 -34.03 50.32
N VAL A 71 31.66 -34.48 49.38
CA VAL A 71 32.30 -35.82 49.28
C VAL A 71 33.10 -35.94 47.95
N GLY A 72 34.43 -35.93 47.99
CA GLY A 72 35.34 -36.57 47.02
C GLY A 72 35.39 -36.09 45.54
N ALA A 73 36.36 -36.58 44.76
CA ALA A 73 36.65 -36.12 43.38
C ALA A 73 35.52 -36.30 42.34
N LEU A 74 34.58 -37.23 42.58
CA LEU A 74 33.40 -37.43 41.72
C LEU A 74 32.43 -36.24 41.78
N THR A 75 32.37 -35.54 42.92
CA THR A 75 31.52 -34.33 43.05
C THR A 75 32.08 -33.15 42.28
N HIS A 76 33.41 -33.05 42.10
CA HIS A 76 34.02 -31.97 41.34
C HIS A 76 33.64 -32.02 39.85
N GLY A 77 33.63 -33.20 39.23
CA GLY A 77 33.21 -33.38 37.83
C GLY A 77 31.73 -33.03 37.62
N LEU A 78 30.86 -33.53 38.49
CA LEU A 78 29.42 -33.22 38.44
C LEU A 78 29.13 -31.73 38.71
N ARG A 79 29.86 -31.12 39.65
CA ARG A 79 29.82 -29.68 39.91
C ARG A 79 30.17 -28.88 38.65
N ALA A 80 31.29 -29.20 38.01
CA ALA A 80 31.72 -28.52 36.80
C ALA A 80 30.69 -28.61 35.66
N VAL A 81 30.02 -29.77 35.52
CA VAL A 81 28.94 -29.95 34.54
C VAL A 81 27.72 -29.09 34.90
N ILE A 82 27.27 -29.10 36.17
CA ILE A 82 26.14 -28.28 36.63
C ILE A 82 26.42 -26.80 36.44
N ASP A 83 27.63 -26.33 36.77
CA ASP A 83 28.01 -24.93 36.64
C ASP A 83 28.10 -24.50 35.17
N SER A 84 28.66 -25.37 34.30
CA SER A 84 28.68 -25.12 32.85
C SER A 84 27.26 -25.06 32.27
N LEU A 85 26.38 -25.99 32.66
CA LEU A 85 24.97 -25.98 32.25
C LEU A 85 24.23 -24.73 32.77
N HIS A 86 24.50 -24.31 34.00
CA HIS A 86 23.91 -23.11 34.58
C HIS A 86 24.36 -21.84 33.85
N GLN A 87 25.60 -21.80 33.37
CA GLN A 87 26.16 -20.69 32.61
C GLN A 87 25.64 -20.64 31.16
N ASP A 88 25.59 -21.78 30.47
CA ASP A 88 25.40 -21.81 29.02
C ASP A 88 23.94 -21.98 28.58
N LEU A 89 23.14 -22.78 29.30
CA LEU A 89 21.75 -23.06 28.91
C LEU A 89 20.84 -21.82 28.85
N PRO A 90 20.93 -20.85 29.77
CA PRO A 90 20.12 -19.62 29.65
C PRO A 90 20.39 -18.91 28.32
N ASN A 91 21.66 -18.77 27.94
CA ASN A 91 22.05 -18.11 26.69
C ASN A 91 21.55 -18.87 25.45
N ILE A 92 21.61 -20.20 25.47
CA ILE A 92 21.08 -21.06 24.41
C ILE A 92 19.56 -20.90 24.30
N LEU A 93 18.83 -20.93 25.42
CA LEU A 93 17.36 -20.80 25.41
C LEU A 93 16.91 -19.43 24.92
N TYR A 94 17.53 -18.35 25.41
CA TYR A 94 17.17 -16.99 25.02
C TYR A 94 17.54 -16.67 23.57
N SER A 95 18.59 -17.29 23.02
CA SER A 95 18.95 -17.14 21.61
C SER A 95 18.04 -17.96 20.66
N PHE A 96 17.52 -19.11 21.10
CA PHE A 96 16.64 -19.96 20.29
C PHE A 96 15.18 -19.50 20.25
N ALA A 97 14.63 -19.05 21.39
CA ALA A 97 13.23 -18.66 21.50
C ALA A 97 12.74 -17.68 20.41
N PRO A 98 13.43 -16.55 20.10
CA PRO A 98 12.98 -15.63 19.06
C PRO A 98 13.10 -16.22 17.65
N ASN A 99 14.04 -17.13 17.41
CA ASN A 99 14.22 -17.76 16.10
C ASN A 99 13.14 -18.80 15.84
N LEU A 100 12.73 -19.56 16.86
CA LEU A 100 11.59 -20.47 16.77
C LEU A 100 10.29 -19.72 16.49
N ALA A 101 10.07 -18.59 17.17
CA ALA A 101 8.91 -17.74 16.90
C ALA A 101 8.89 -17.19 15.47
N LYS A 102 10.05 -16.86 14.88
CA LYS A 102 10.13 -16.44 13.47
C LYS A 102 9.80 -17.58 12.51
N ILE A 103 10.28 -18.79 12.80
CA ILE A 103 10.02 -20.00 11.99
C ILE A 103 8.54 -20.36 12.06
N ASP A 104 7.94 -20.38 13.26
CA ASP A 104 6.52 -20.71 13.43
C ASP A 104 5.60 -19.68 12.72
N ASN A 105 6.04 -18.41 12.60
CA ASN A 105 5.31 -17.38 11.86
C ASN A 105 5.65 -17.33 10.36
N PHE A 106 6.60 -18.13 9.88
CA PHE A 106 7.04 -18.11 8.48
C PHE A 106 5.93 -18.54 7.50
N PRO A 107 5.15 -19.63 7.75
CA PRO A 107 4.06 -20.03 6.86
C PRO A 107 3.03 -18.91 6.68
N LYS A 108 2.62 -18.27 7.78
CA LYS A 108 1.68 -17.15 7.73
C LYS A 108 2.19 -15.99 6.86
N ARG A 109 3.47 -15.65 6.98
CA ARG A 109 4.09 -14.60 6.15
C ARG A 109 4.16 -15.00 4.68
N MET A 110 4.34 -16.29 4.40
CA MET A 110 4.35 -16.83 3.04
C MET A 110 2.95 -16.75 2.42
N ASP A 111 1.92 -17.14 3.17
CA ASP A 111 0.52 -17.04 2.73
C ASP A 111 0.13 -15.58 2.46
N GLU A 112 0.46 -14.66 3.37
CA GLU A 112 0.23 -13.22 3.19
C GLU A 112 0.98 -12.65 1.97
N ALA A 113 2.18 -13.13 1.69
CA ALA A 113 2.95 -12.72 0.51
C ALA A 113 2.32 -13.24 -0.78
N GLN A 114 1.86 -14.49 -0.79
CA GLN A 114 1.19 -15.10 -1.94
C GLN A 114 -0.14 -14.43 -2.26
N GLU A 115 -0.94 -14.07 -1.24
CA GLU A 115 -2.18 -13.31 -1.43
C GLU A 115 -1.91 -11.92 -2.03
N LYS A 116 -0.89 -11.22 -1.52
CA LYS A 116 -0.47 -9.93 -2.08
C LYS A 116 -0.01 -10.05 -3.52
N GLU A 117 0.74 -11.10 -3.85
CA GLU A 117 1.18 -11.37 -5.22
C GLU A 117 -0.02 -11.59 -6.15
N ALA A 118 -1.00 -12.38 -5.74
CA ALA A 118 -2.21 -12.63 -6.52
C ALA A 118 -3.00 -11.33 -6.76
N ARG A 119 -3.19 -10.52 -5.72
CA ARG A 119 -3.85 -9.21 -5.83
C ARG A 119 -3.12 -8.26 -6.77
N LEU A 120 -1.78 -8.22 -6.72
CA LEU A 120 -0.99 -7.39 -7.61
C LEU A 120 -1.09 -7.85 -9.06
N LYS A 121 -1.08 -9.17 -9.31
CA LYS A 121 -1.28 -9.72 -10.65
C LYS A 121 -2.63 -9.34 -11.24
N GLU A 122 -3.71 -9.40 -10.44
CA GLU A 122 -5.04 -8.96 -10.86
C GLU A 122 -5.08 -7.46 -11.19
N GLN A 123 -4.47 -6.61 -10.35
CA GLN A 123 -4.39 -5.18 -10.60
C GLN A 123 -3.61 -4.84 -11.87
N ILE A 124 -2.50 -5.53 -12.13
CA ILE A 124 -1.72 -5.37 -13.35
C ILE A 124 -2.58 -5.70 -14.57
N SER A 125 -3.30 -6.84 -14.56
CA SER A 125 -4.17 -7.23 -15.67
C SER A 125 -5.30 -6.23 -15.94
N MET A 126 -5.88 -5.63 -14.89
CA MET A 126 -6.88 -4.57 -15.05
C MET A 126 -6.29 -3.31 -15.70
N LEU A 127 -5.11 -2.88 -15.24
CA LEU A 127 -4.43 -1.71 -15.78
C LEU A 127 -3.99 -1.89 -17.23
N GLU A 128 -3.53 -3.09 -17.60
CA GLU A 128 -3.20 -3.42 -18.99
C GLU A 128 -4.42 -3.26 -19.91
N LYS A 129 -5.59 -3.73 -19.47
CA LYS A 129 -6.84 -3.57 -20.22
C LYS A 129 -7.25 -2.10 -20.34
N ASP A 130 -7.15 -1.34 -19.25
CA ASP A 130 -7.48 0.09 -19.25
C ASP A 130 -6.56 0.88 -20.19
N ILE A 131 -5.28 0.51 -20.27
CA ILE A 131 -4.33 1.10 -21.22
C ILE A 131 -4.77 0.79 -22.66
N GLU A 132 -5.08 -0.47 -22.97
CA GLU A 132 -5.54 -0.87 -24.30
C GLU A 132 -6.81 -0.11 -24.74
N ASP A 133 -7.80 0.01 -23.84
CA ASP A 133 -9.02 0.79 -24.08
C ASP A 133 -8.74 2.28 -24.31
N CYS A 134 -7.75 2.84 -23.60
CA CYS A 134 -7.34 4.24 -23.77
C CYS A 134 -6.61 4.45 -25.10
N GLU A 135 -5.74 3.53 -25.50
CA GLU A 135 -5.04 3.57 -26.79
C GLU A 135 -6.04 3.49 -27.96
N ALA A 136 -7.05 2.63 -27.87
CA ALA A 136 -8.12 2.54 -28.86
C ALA A 136 -8.91 3.86 -28.99
N LYS A 137 -9.27 4.49 -27.86
CA LYS A 137 -9.95 5.80 -27.84
C LYS A 137 -9.09 6.90 -28.44
N LEU A 138 -7.80 6.93 -28.10
CA LEU A 138 -6.84 7.90 -28.66
C LEU A 138 -6.73 7.77 -30.18
N SER A 139 -6.64 6.54 -30.68
CA SER A 139 -6.58 6.27 -32.13
C SER A 139 -7.83 6.77 -32.86
N SER A 140 -9.02 6.46 -32.33
CA SER A 140 -10.29 6.98 -32.86
C SER A 140 -10.35 8.51 -32.86
N PHE A 141 -9.90 9.15 -31.77
CA PHE A 141 -9.90 10.61 -31.67
C PHE A 141 -8.93 11.24 -32.68
N GLU A 142 -7.76 10.63 -32.90
CA GLU A 142 -6.80 11.10 -33.89
C GLU A 142 -7.37 11.01 -35.32
N GLU A 143 -8.10 9.94 -35.64
CA GLU A 143 -8.78 9.81 -36.93
C GLU A 143 -9.86 10.89 -37.11
N GLN A 144 -10.68 11.13 -36.09
CA GLN A 144 -11.68 12.20 -36.13
C GLN A 144 -11.03 13.58 -36.31
N LYS A 145 -9.95 13.86 -35.58
CA LYS A 145 -9.18 15.10 -35.74
C LYS A 145 -8.69 15.27 -37.18
N LYS A 146 -8.15 14.22 -37.80
CA LYS A 146 -7.72 14.25 -39.21
C LYS A 146 -8.89 14.58 -40.15
N LYS A 147 -10.06 13.96 -39.95
CA LYS A 147 -11.28 14.24 -40.72
C LYS A 147 -11.72 15.71 -40.58
N TYR A 148 -11.75 16.24 -39.36
CA TYR A 148 -12.11 17.65 -39.13
C TYR A 148 -11.11 18.62 -39.78
N VAL A 149 -9.81 18.35 -39.66
CA VAL A 149 -8.76 19.16 -40.29
C VAL A 149 -8.91 19.18 -41.82
N ALA A 150 -9.20 18.03 -42.43
CA ALA A 150 -9.48 17.94 -43.87
C ALA A 150 -10.70 18.77 -44.27
N LYS A 151 -11.82 18.59 -43.57
CA LYS A 151 -13.06 19.36 -43.82
C LYS A 151 -12.88 20.87 -43.67
N THR A 152 -12.13 21.31 -42.66
CA THR A 152 -11.81 22.74 -42.47
C THR A 152 -10.95 23.29 -43.60
N ARG A 153 -10.04 22.48 -44.15
CA ARG A 153 -9.23 22.87 -45.32
C ARG A 153 -10.12 23.03 -46.56
N GLU A 154 -10.98 22.06 -46.84
CA GLU A 154 -11.93 22.09 -47.96
C GLU A 154 -12.81 23.35 -47.91
N PHE A 155 -13.43 23.62 -46.76
CA PHE A 155 -14.23 24.84 -46.59
C PHE A 155 -13.43 26.12 -46.83
N LYS A 156 -12.16 26.16 -46.43
CA LYS A 156 -11.29 27.31 -46.67
C LYS A 156 -11.02 27.52 -48.16
N GLU A 157 -10.77 26.44 -48.89
CA GLU A 157 -10.54 26.47 -50.34
C GLU A 157 -11.79 26.92 -51.09
N GLU A 158 -12.96 26.38 -50.75
CA GLU A 158 -14.26 26.82 -51.30
C GLU A 158 -14.51 28.30 -51.03
N PHE A 159 -14.24 28.76 -49.81
CA PHE A 159 -14.43 30.16 -49.44
C PHE A 159 -13.52 31.11 -50.24
N GLU A 160 -12.26 30.73 -50.47
CA GLU A 160 -11.35 31.51 -51.31
C GLU A 160 -11.80 31.52 -52.79
N SER A 161 -12.35 30.41 -53.31
CA SER A 161 -12.93 30.36 -54.66
C SER A 161 -14.09 31.35 -54.80
N VAL A 162 -15.06 31.29 -53.88
CA VAL A 162 -16.23 32.19 -53.88
C VAL A 162 -15.81 33.65 -53.74
N ARG A 163 -14.79 33.94 -52.91
CA ARG A 163 -14.24 35.29 -52.80
C ARG A 163 -13.68 35.77 -54.13
N LYS A 164 -12.92 34.93 -54.84
CA LYS A 164 -12.33 35.27 -56.14
C LYS A 164 -13.41 35.49 -57.21
N GLU A 165 -14.38 34.58 -57.31
CA GLU A 165 -15.52 34.72 -58.22
C GLU A 165 -16.29 36.03 -57.98
N LYS A 166 -16.53 36.37 -56.72
CA LYS A 166 -17.18 37.65 -56.37
C LYS A 166 -16.35 38.86 -56.82
N SER A 167 -15.03 38.82 -56.65
CA SER A 167 -14.14 39.89 -57.11
C SER A 167 -14.17 40.04 -58.64
N GLU A 168 -14.18 38.94 -59.39
CA GLU A 168 -14.29 38.94 -60.85
C GLU A 168 -15.65 39.52 -61.30
N MET A 169 -16.75 39.06 -60.68
CA MET A 169 -18.09 39.59 -60.97
C MET A 169 -18.21 41.11 -60.73
N MET A 170 -17.61 41.61 -59.64
CA MET A 170 -17.59 43.06 -59.35
C MET A 170 -16.76 43.85 -60.37
N GLU A 171 -15.71 43.26 -60.93
CA GLU A 171 -14.92 43.86 -62.01
C GLU A 171 -15.72 43.95 -63.29
N ASP A 172 -16.41 42.86 -63.65
CA ASP A 172 -17.24 42.81 -64.86
C ASP A 172 -18.45 43.75 -64.76
N GLN A 173 -19.07 43.86 -63.58
CA GLN A 173 -20.10 44.87 -63.33
C GLN A 173 -19.57 46.29 -63.56
N ARG A 174 -18.39 46.62 -63.03
CA ARG A 174 -17.80 47.96 -63.21
C ARG A 174 -17.52 48.28 -64.67
N LYS A 175 -17.04 47.29 -65.44
CA LYS A 175 -16.83 47.44 -66.90
C LYS A 175 -18.15 47.68 -67.63
N ALA A 176 -19.19 46.90 -67.34
CA ALA A 176 -20.50 47.08 -67.95
C ALA A 176 -21.11 48.47 -67.66
N GLU A 177 -21.00 48.94 -66.41
CA GLU A 177 -21.44 50.30 -66.02
C GLU A 177 -20.69 51.39 -66.80
N GLN A 178 -19.36 51.22 -66.97
CA GLN A 178 -18.55 52.15 -67.75
C GLN A 178 -18.95 52.15 -69.23
N GLU A 179 -19.22 50.99 -69.82
CA GLU A 179 -19.67 50.89 -71.22
C GLU A 179 -21.04 51.54 -71.44
N ILE A 180 -21.99 51.34 -70.51
CA ILE A 180 -23.30 52.01 -70.54
C ILE A 180 -23.12 53.53 -70.51
N PHE A 181 -22.30 54.05 -69.59
CA PHE A 181 -22.03 55.48 -69.49
C PHE A 181 -21.44 56.05 -70.79
N GLN A 182 -20.47 55.35 -71.40
CA GLN A 182 -19.88 55.77 -72.67
C GLN A 182 -20.89 55.77 -73.82
N ASN A 183 -21.78 54.77 -73.88
CA ASN A 183 -22.83 54.70 -74.88
C ASN A 183 -23.87 55.80 -74.70
N ASP A 184 -24.32 56.07 -73.47
CA ASP A 184 -25.25 57.17 -73.16
C ASP A 184 -24.65 58.52 -73.55
N TYR A 185 -23.36 58.75 -73.25
CA TYR A 185 -22.66 59.96 -73.64
C TYR A 185 -22.62 60.14 -75.17
N ARG A 186 -22.27 59.09 -75.91
CA ARG A 186 -22.28 59.08 -77.37
C ARG A 186 -23.67 59.36 -77.93
N TRP A 187 -24.70 58.75 -77.35
CA TRP A 187 -26.09 58.96 -77.76
C TRP A 187 -26.54 60.40 -77.51
N SER A 188 -26.15 60.99 -76.39
CA SER A 188 -26.41 62.40 -76.08
C SER A 188 -25.82 63.34 -77.12
N ILE A 189 -24.54 63.16 -77.50
CA ILE A 189 -23.90 63.96 -78.55
C ILE A 189 -24.66 63.85 -79.88
N LEU A 190 -25.02 62.62 -80.30
CA LEU A 190 -25.75 62.39 -81.53
C LEU A 190 -27.13 63.07 -81.52
N CYS A 191 -27.85 62.98 -80.40
CA CYS A 191 -29.13 63.66 -80.22
C CYS A 191 -28.99 65.18 -80.35
N THR A 192 -27.98 65.79 -79.72
CA THR A 192 -27.73 67.24 -79.86
C THR A 192 -27.40 67.63 -81.30
N GLN A 193 -26.55 66.86 -81.99
CA GLN A 193 -26.21 67.12 -83.39
C GLN A 193 -27.43 67.00 -84.32
N PHE A 194 -28.27 65.98 -84.11
CA PHE A 194 -29.49 65.81 -84.89
C PHE A 194 -30.44 66.98 -84.69
N GLN A 195 -30.66 67.40 -83.44
CA GLN A 195 -31.51 68.55 -83.12
C GLN A 195 -31.01 69.83 -83.80
N LEU A 196 -29.72 70.13 -83.73
CA LEU A 196 -29.12 71.30 -84.40
C LEU A 196 -29.33 71.25 -85.92
N ASN A 197 -29.04 70.12 -86.57
CA ASN A 197 -29.20 69.96 -88.02
C ASN A 197 -30.66 70.13 -88.49
N THR A 198 -31.64 69.70 -87.68
CA THR A 198 -33.06 69.93 -88.00
C THR A 198 -33.49 71.37 -87.82
N HIS A 199 -32.93 72.09 -86.85
CA HIS A 199 -33.17 73.52 -86.68
C HIS A 199 -32.61 74.33 -87.86
N ASP A 200 -31.39 74.01 -88.31
CA ASP A 200 -30.77 74.69 -89.45
C ASP A 200 -31.53 74.46 -90.77
N ARG A 201 -32.08 73.25 -90.99
CA ARG A 201 -32.91 72.97 -92.18
C ARG A 201 -34.27 73.67 -92.18
N ASN A 202 -34.82 73.99 -91.00
CA ASN A 202 -36.10 74.67 -90.88
C ASN A 202 -35.97 76.21 -90.95
N LEU A 203 -34.74 76.74 -90.96
CA LEU A 203 -34.42 78.17 -91.03
C LEU A 203 -33.82 78.60 -92.39
N SER A 204 -33.66 77.67 -93.34
CA SER A 204 -33.25 77.92 -94.73
C SER A 204 -34.42 77.81 -95.70
#